data_AF-A0A3N0A1D2-F1
#
_entry.id   AF-A0A3N0A1D2-F1
#
_cell.length_a   1.000
_cell.length_b   1.000
_cell.length_c   1.000
_cell.angle_alpha   90.00
_cell.angle_beta   90.00
_cell.angle_gamma   90.00
#
_symmetry.space_group_name_H-M   'P 1'
#
loop_
_entity.id
_entity.type
_entity.pdbx_description
1 polymer ?
#
loop_
_entity_poly.entity_id
_entity_poly.type
_entity_poly.pdbx_seq_one_letter_code
_entity_poly.pdbx_strand_id
1 'polypeptide(L)'
;RFALTRQISAAIADAGARPGKNHVIIALGTKRRLDQIRAELLPVSVPLFSNNYHTFLQRHFGITKKHVDSARSNRPLEDILAEMAAVL
;
A
#
# COMPACT_ATOMS: atom_id res chain seq x y z
N ARG A 1 0.74 -6.85 5.52
CA ARG A 1 -0.08 -7.60 4.53
C ARG A 1 -0.92 -6.60 3.75
N PHE A 2 -0.57 -6.28 2.50
CA PHE A 2 -1.12 -5.09 1.82
C PHE A 2 -2.58 -5.20 1.34
N ALA A 3 -3.05 -6.40 1.01
CA ALA A 3 -4.40 -6.61 0.46
C ALA A 3 -5.46 -7.00 1.51
N LEU A 4 -5.09 -7.04 2.79
CA LEU A 4 -5.99 -7.42 3.91
C LEU A 4 -6.85 -8.68 3.64
N THR A 5 -6.22 -9.71 3.09
CA THR A 5 -6.85 -11.02 2.85
C THR A 5 -5.90 -12.16 3.22
N ARG A 6 -6.46 -13.32 3.57
CA ARG A 6 -5.71 -14.56 3.84
C ARG A 6 -5.42 -15.37 2.57
N GLN A 7 -6.11 -15.05 1.47
CA GLN A 7 -5.93 -15.75 0.19
C GLN A 7 -4.80 -15.10 -0.62
N ILE A 8 -3.73 -15.85 -0.90
CA ILE A 8 -2.55 -15.34 -1.62
C ILE A 8 -2.92 -14.86 -3.03
N SER A 9 -3.72 -15.63 -3.77
CA SER A 9 -4.17 -15.27 -5.11
C SER A 9 -4.96 -13.97 -5.12
N ALA A 10 -5.90 -13.80 -4.17
CA ALA A 10 -6.65 -12.56 -4.00
C ALA A 10 -5.73 -11.38 -3.65
N ALA A 11 -4.71 -11.60 -2.80
CA ALA A 11 -3.76 -10.56 -2.44
C ALA A 11 -2.93 -10.06 -3.63
N ILE A 12 -2.46 -10.99 -4.48
CA ILE A 12 -1.72 -10.66 -5.71
C ILE A 12 -2.63 -9.95 -6.71
N ALA A 13 -3.85 -10.45 -6.89
CA ALA A 13 -4.81 -9.83 -7.80
C ALA A 13 -5.13 -8.39 -7.36
N ASP A 14 -5.32 -8.16 -6.05
CA ASP A 14 -5.71 -6.87 -5.51
C ASP A 14 -4.56 -5.86 -5.46
N ALA A 15 -3.48 -6.18 -4.74
CA ALA A 15 -2.37 -5.26 -4.45
C ALA A 15 -1.14 -5.43 -5.34
N GLY A 16 -1.12 -6.46 -6.21
CA GLY A 16 0.00 -6.71 -7.13
C GLY A 16 0.08 -5.69 -8.29
N ALA A 17 1.25 -5.65 -8.93
CA ALA A 17 1.45 -4.82 -10.11
C ALA A 17 0.54 -5.25 -11.26
N ARG A 18 -0.06 -4.28 -11.97
CA ARG A 18 -0.92 -4.52 -13.12
C ARG A 18 -0.41 -3.79 -14.37
N PRO A 19 -0.55 -4.37 -15.57
CA PRO A 19 -0.20 -3.70 -16.80
C PRO A 19 -0.92 -2.36 -16.95
N GLY A 20 -0.21 -1.33 -17.43
CA GLY A 20 -0.78 0.00 -17.66
C GLY A 20 -1.12 0.80 -16.41
N LYS A 21 -0.76 0.33 -15.21
CA LYS A 21 -0.94 1.06 -13.95
C LYS A 21 0.38 1.31 -13.25
N ASN A 22 0.50 2.49 -12.67
CA ASN A 22 1.58 2.82 -11.75
C ASN A 22 1.54 1.87 -10.55
N HIS A 23 2.70 1.43 -10.10
CA HIS A 23 2.86 0.53 -8.96
C HIS A 23 4.10 0.91 -8.16
N VAL A 24 4.18 0.40 -6.93
CA VAL A 24 5.31 0.62 -6.04
C VAL A 24 6.11 -0.66 -5.95
N ILE A 25 7.42 -0.56 -6.11
CA ILE A 25 8.35 -1.67 -5.91
C ILE A 25 9.02 -1.49 -4.54
N ILE A 26 8.84 -2.48 -3.66
CA ILE A 26 9.53 -2.56 -2.38
C ILE A 26 10.55 -3.70 -2.50
N ALA A 27 11.84 -3.37 -2.45
CA ALA A 27 12.93 -4.33 -2.60
C ALA A 27 13.81 -4.34 -1.34
N LEU A 28 14.26 -5.54 -0.95
CA LEU A 28 15.19 -5.76 0.16
C LEU A 28 16.45 -6.44 -0.36
N GLY A 29 17.63 -5.93 0.00
CA GLY A 29 18.89 -6.47 -0.49
C GLY A 29 20.09 -5.61 -0.10
N THR A 30 21.25 -5.93 -0.67
CA THR A 30 22.46 -5.14 -0.43
C THR A 30 22.33 -3.76 -1.08
N LYS A 31 22.93 -2.74 -0.46
CA LYS A 31 22.94 -1.37 -0.99
C LYS A 31 23.35 -1.33 -2.47
N ARG A 32 24.43 -2.04 -2.83
CA ARG A 32 24.90 -2.12 -4.23
C ARG A 32 23.83 -2.59 -5.20
N ARG A 33 23.07 -3.64 -4.85
CA ARG A 33 21.99 -4.16 -5.71
C ARG A 33 20.80 -3.20 -5.75
N LEU A 34 20.44 -2.60 -4.62
CA LEU A 34 19.34 -1.63 -4.56
C LEU A 34 19.66 -0.36 -5.35
N ASP A 35 20.90 0.13 -5.31
CA ASP A 35 21.36 1.27 -6.10
C ASP A 35 21.31 0.98 -7.61
N GLN A 36 21.66 -0.26 -8.02
CA GLN A 36 21.54 -0.71 -9.41
C GLN A 36 20.07 -0.72 -9.88
N ILE A 37 19.17 -1.34 -9.10
CA ILE A 37 17.73 -1.37 -9.39
C ILE A 37 17.17 0.06 -9.47
N ARG A 38 17.57 0.92 -8.53
CA ARG A 38 17.15 2.32 -8.53
C ARG A 38 17.61 3.03 -9.79
N ALA A 39 18.88 2.89 -10.18
CA ALA A 39 19.42 3.54 -11.37
C ALA A 39 18.69 3.11 -12.65
N GLU A 40 18.32 1.84 -12.76
CA GLU A 40 17.57 1.29 -13.89
C GLU A 40 16.11 1.79 -13.94
N LEU A 41 15.45 1.90 -12.78
CA LEU A 41 14.03 2.26 -12.70
C LEU A 41 13.77 3.76 -12.62
N LEU A 42 14.74 4.57 -12.19
CA LEU A 42 14.57 6.02 -12.00
C LEU A 42 14.04 6.73 -13.27
N PRO A 43 14.52 6.44 -14.50
CA PRO A 43 14.05 7.12 -15.71
C PRO A 43 12.58 6.90 -16.05
N VAL A 44 11.98 5.81 -15.57
CA VAL A 44 10.57 5.44 -15.80
C VAL A 44 9.70 5.65 -14.56
N SER A 45 10.29 6.14 -13.47
CA SER A 45 9.60 6.37 -12.21
C SER A 45 8.81 7.68 -12.22
N VAL A 46 7.70 7.70 -11.48
CA VAL A 46 6.88 8.89 -11.25
C VAL A 46 6.93 9.28 -9.77
N PRO A 47 6.68 10.56 -9.42
CA PRO A 47 6.59 10.96 -8.02
C PRO A 47 5.55 10.14 -7.25
N LEU A 48 5.95 9.60 -6.11
CA LEU A 48 5.05 8.90 -5.19
C LEU A 48 4.13 9.89 -4.46
N PHE A 49 2.92 9.44 -4.11
CA PHE A 49 2.00 10.14 -3.19
C PHE A 49 1.53 11.54 -3.61
N SER A 50 1.40 11.79 -4.91
CA SER A 50 0.87 13.07 -5.41
C SER A 50 -0.63 13.29 -5.13
N ASN A 51 -1.36 12.23 -4.76
CA ASN A 51 -2.81 12.26 -4.58
C ASN A 51 -3.22 11.76 -3.19
N ASN A 52 -4.33 12.30 -2.66
CA ASN A 52 -4.99 11.78 -1.47
C ASN A 52 -5.89 10.59 -1.85
N TYR A 53 -5.59 9.41 -1.30
CA TYR A 53 -6.34 8.17 -1.54
C TYR A 53 -7.19 7.72 -0.35
N HIS A 54 -7.39 8.54 0.69
CA HIS A 54 -8.12 8.16 1.90
C HIS A 54 -9.52 7.62 1.62
N THR A 55 -10.32 8.34 0.81
CA THR A 55 -11.68 7.90 0.45
C THR A 55 -11.69 6.59 -0.32
N PHE A 56 -10.71 6.39 -1.20
CA PHE A 56 -10.56 5.14 -1.93
C PHE A 56 -10.25 3.98 -0.97
N LEU A 57 -9.26 4.15 -0.10
CA LEU A 57 -8.84 3.13 0.87
C LEU A 57 -9.97 2.76 1.83
N GLN A 58 -10.73 3.75 2.32
CA GLN A 58 -11.88 3.49 3.17
C GLN A 58 -12.94 2.63 2.47
N ARG A 59 -13.28 2.95 1.22
CA ARG A 59 -14.25 2.17 0.44
C ARG A 59 -13.72 0.79 0.11
N HIS A 60 -12.47 0.69 -0.32
CA HIS A 60 -11.82 -0.54 -0.73
C HIS A 60 -11.78 -1.59 0.39
N PHE A 61 -11.49 -1.13 1.61
CA PHE A 61 -11.37 -2.01 2.78
C PHE A 61 -12.61 -2.00 3.69
N GLY A 62 -13.72 -1.36 3.29
CA GLY A 62 -14.94 -1.32 4.10
C GLY A 62 -14.80 -0.55 5.42
N ILE A 63 -13.85 0.38 5.51
CA ILE A 63 -13.62 1.20 6.70
C ILE A 63 -14.62 2.35 6.72
N THR A 64 -15.61 2.24 7.60
CA THR A 64 -16.62 3.28 7.81
C THR A 64 -16.07 4.48 8.58
N LYS A 65 -16.76 5.61 8.48
CA LYS A 65 -16.48 6.81 9.29
C LYS A 65 -16.50 6.51 10.79
N LYS A 66 -17.40 5.63 11.26
CA LYS A 66 -17.47 5.22 12.67
C LYS A 66 -16.18 4.55 13.15
N HIS A 67 -15.53 3.74 12.29
CA HIS A 67 -14.22 3.15 12.63
C HIS A 67 -13.18 4.25 12.81
N VAL A 68 -13.08 5.17 11.85
CA VAL A 68 -12.11 6.27 11.86
C VAL A 68 -12.31 7.19 13.06
N ASP A 69 -13.55 7.59 13.34
CA ASP A 69 -13.90 8.49 14.45
C ASP A 69 -13.65 7.83 15.83
N SER A 70 -13.62 6.50 15.89
CA SER A 70 -13.35 5.75 17.13
C SER A 70 -11.86 5.61 17.44
N ALA A 71 -10.98 5.78 16.45
CA ALA A 71 -9.55 5.67 16.63
C ALA A 71 -8.99 6.96 17.23
N ARG A 72 -8.42 6.87 18.44
CA ARG A 72 -7.76 8.00 19.11
C ARG A 72 -6.34 8.19 18.57
N SER A 73 -6.23 8.66 17.32
CA SER A 73 -4.96 8.87 16.64
C SER A 73 -4.97 10.12 15.76
N ASN A 74 -3.78 10.69 15.54
CA ASN A 74 -3.56 11.74 14.54
C ASN A 74 -3.59 11.19 13.09
N ARG A 75 -3.53 9.87 12.92
CA ARG A 75 -3.56 9.15 11.64
C ARG A 75 -4.47 7.91 11.73
N PRO A 76 -5.77 8.12 11.97
CA PRO A 76 -6.68 7.03 12.34
C PRO A 76 -6.84 5.99 11.22
N LEU A 77 -6.83 6.40 9.96
CA LEU A 77 -6.98 5.46 8.84
C LEU A 77 -5.74 4.57 8.70
N GLU A 78 -4.55 5.15 8.77
CA GLU A 78 -3.28 4.44 8.68
C GLU A 78 -3.13 3.42 9.81
N ASP A 79 -3.50 3.80 11.04
CA ASP A 79 -3.42 2.92 12.20
C ASP A 79 -4.40 1.74 12.08
N ILE A 80 -5.64 2.00 11.67
CA ILE A 80 -6.64 0.95 11.42
C ILE A 80 -6.16 -0.02 10.33
N LEU A 81 -5.57 0.49 9.23
CA LEU A 81 -5.00 -0.36 8.18
C LEU A 81 -3.83 -1.21 8.70
N ALA A 82 -2.95 -0.64 9.52
CA ALA A 82 -1.83 -1.35 10.13
C ALA A 82 -2.31 -2.46 11.08
N GLU A 83 -3.33 -2.19 11.90
CA GLU A 83 -3.93 -3.15 12.80
C GLU A 83 -4.58 -4.31 12.05
N MET A 84 -5.43 -4.02 11.05
CA MET A 84 -6.03 -5.07 10.21
C MET A 84 -4.97 -5.92 9.51
N ALA A 85 -3.88 -5.30 9.06
CA ALA A 85 -2.78 -6.01 8.42
C ALA A 85 -1.98 -6.91 9.38
N ALA A 86 -2.02 -6.63 10.68
CA ALA A 86 -1.35 -7.38 11.74
C ALA A 86 -2.21 -8.55 12.28
N VAL A 87 -3.53 -8.37 12.35
CA VAL A 87 -4.47 -9.38 12.86
C VAL A 87 -4.69 -10.52 11.88
N LEU A 88 -4.74 -10.20 10.57
CA LEU A 88 -4.86 -11.21 9.53
C LEU A 88 -3.63 -12.11 9.52
#